data_AF-A0A3S5AAN6-F1
#
_entry.id   AF-A0A3S5AAN6-F1
#
_cell.length_a   1.000
_cell.length_b   1.000
_cell.length_c   1.000
_cell.angle_alpha   90.00
_cell.angle_beta   90.00
_cell.angle_gamma   90.00
#
_symmetry.space_group_name_H-M   'P 1'
#
loop_
_entity.id
_entity.type
_entity.pdbx_description
1 polymer ?
#
loop_
_entity_poly.entity_id
_entity_poly.type
_entity_poly.pdbx_seq_one_letter_code
_entity_poly.pdbx_strand_id
1 'polypeptide(L)'
;MVPFDAITYLTGECNYGGRVTDEQDRRCLSTILADFFCIASITDPKYKLSPSGVYYIPPKMEYNEYLDFIKGLPTVQQPEVFGMHENVDITRELSETKSLFDSILRTMGQLSPGSDSKSETQLCDIAADILTKLPPLFNMELAESRFPVTYNESMNTVLVQEMERFNK
;
A
#
# COMPACT_ATOMS: atom_id res chain seq x y z
N MET A 1 29.65 -23.99 -5.83
CA MET A 1 28.22 -23.65 -5.96
C MET A 1 28.01 -22.33 -5.21
N VAL A 2 27.32 -21.36 -5.81
CA VAL A 2 27.08 -20.06 -5.13
C VAL A 2 26.09 -20.28 -3.99
N PRO A 3 26.37 -19.83 -2.75
CA PRO A 3 25.51 -20.07 -1.60
C PRO A 3 24.36 -19.05 -1.54
N PHE A 4 23.37 -19.20 -2.44
CA PHE A 4 22.24 -18.27 -2.52
C PHE A 4 21.45 -18.16 -1.21
N ASP A 5 21.22 -19.27 -0.51
CA ASP A 5 20.50 -19.27 0.77
C ASP A 5 21.18 -18.38 1.82
N ALA A 6 22.52 -18.40 1.87
CA ALA A 6 23.29 -17.56 2.78
C ALA A 6 23.22 -16.07 2.39
N ILE A 7 23.22 -15.77 1.09
CA ILE A 7 23.12 -14.40 0.57
C ILE A 7 21.71 -13.83 0.81
N THR A 8 20.67 -14.63 0.56
CA THR A 8 19.28 -14.27 0.85
C THR A 8 19.07 -14.04 2.34
N TYR A 9 19.59 -14.92 3.19
CA TYR A 9 19.50 -14.75 4.65
C TYR A 9 20.24 -13.49 5.13
N LEU A 10 21.47 -13.26 4.66
CA LEU A 10 22.24 -12.08 5.02
C LEU A 10 21.54 -10.78 4.58
N THR A 11 20.98 -10.77 3.38
CA THR A 11 20.31 -9.57 2.84
C THR A 11 18.96 -9.37 3.52
N GLY A 12 18.12 -10.40 3.55
CA GLY A 12 16.78 -10.35 4.12
C GLY A 12 16.79 -10.10 5.63
N GLU A 13 17.35 -11.04 6.39
CA GLU A 13 17.26 -11.03 7.85
C GLU A 13 18.26 -10.06 8.49
N CYS A 14 19.52 -10.07 8.05
CA CYS A 14 20.55 -9.25 8.71
C CYS A 14 20.54 -7.78 8.29
N ASN A 15 20.30 -7.47 7.00
CA ASN A 15 20.30 -6.07 6.52
C ASN A 15 18.93 -5.41 6.64
N TYR A 16 17.85 -6.12 6.26
CA TYR A 16 16.50 -5.56 6.22
C TYR A 16 15.58 -6.02 7.37
N GLY A 17 15.89 -7.11 8.07
CA GLY A 17 15.00 -7.73 9.06
C GLY A 17 14.63 -6.85 10.26
N GLY A 18 15.47 -5.86 10.60
CA GLY A 18 15.18 -4.86 11.63
C GLY A 18 14.35 -3.66 11.15
N ARG A 19 14.21 -3.47 9.82
CA ARG A 19 13.43 -2.40 9.20
C ARG A 19 12.08 -2.88 8.69
N VAL A 20 12.01 -4.15 8.30
CA VAL A 20 10.81 -4.81 7.79
C VAL A 20 10.19 -5.62 8.91
N THR A 21 9.22 -5.03 9.58
CA THR A 21 8.57 -5.62 10.77
C THR A 21 7.28 -6.36 10.44
N ASP A 22 6.62 -6.00 9.34
CA ASP A 22 5.39 -6.65 8.90
C ASP A 22 5.69 -7.97 8.15
N GLU A 23 4.91 -9.01 8.44
CA GLU A 23 5.11 -10.34 7.86
C GLU A 23 4.85 -10.34 6.34
N GLN A 24 3.89 -9.54 5.88
CA GLN A 24 3.58 -9.40 4.46
C GLN A 24 4.75 -8.74 3.72
N ASP A 25 5.33 -7.70 4.31
CA ASP A 25 6.50 -7.01 3.75
C ASP A 25 7.75 -7.92 3.73
N ARG A 26 7.94 -8.76 4.76
CA ARG A 26 9.03 -9.76 4.80
C ARG A 26 8.90 -10.79 3.68
N ARG A 27 7.66 -11.25 3.44
CA ARG A 27 7.36 -12.17 2.33
C ARG A 27 7.59 -11.51 0.98
N CYS A 28 7.19 -10.25 0.83
CA CYS A 28 7.44 -9.45 -0.38
C CYS A 28 8.94 -9.32 -0.65
N LEU A 29 9.71 -8.89 0.35
CA LEU A 29 11.17 -8.76 0.27
C LEU A 29 11.84 -10.09 -0.14
N SER A 30 11.43 -11.20 0.49
CA SER A 30 11.98 -12.52 0.17
C SER A 30 11.67 -12.95 -1.27
N THR A 31 10.50 -12.59 -1.78
CA THR A 31 10.11 -12.86 -3.16
C THR A 31 10.96 -12.06 -4.13
N ILE A 32 11.16 -10.77 -3.87
CA ILE A 32 12.04 -9.91 -4.68
C ILE A 32 13.46 -10.50 -4.69
N LEU A 33 14.03 -10.84 -3.52
CA LEU A 33 15.38 -11.40 -3.44
C LEU A 33 15.51 -12.72 -4.22
N ALA A 34 14.47 -13.56 -4.25
CA ALA A 34 14.49 -14.82 -4.99
C ALA A 34 14.59 -14.62 -6.51
N ASP A 35 14.02 -13.53 -7.05
CA ASP A 35 14.11 -13.20 -8.48
C ASP A 35 15.55 -12.80 -8.88
N PHE A 36 16.27 -12.10 -7.99
CA PHE A 36 17.67 -11.68 -8.25
C PHE A 36 18.70 -12.75 -7.89
N PHE A 37 18.50 -13.48 -6.79
CA PHE A 37 19.42 -14.48 -6.24
C PHE A 37 19.06 -15.89 -6.69
N CYS A 38 19.05 -16.12 -8.00
CA CYS A 38 18.73 -17.40 -8.59
C CYS A 38 19.87 -17.95 -9.48
N ILE A 39 19.86 -19.26 -9.75
CA ILE A 39 20.85 -19.87 -10.65
C ILE A 39 20.72 -19.31 -12.08
N ALA A 40 19.51 -18.96 -12.50
CA ALA A 40 19.23 -18.40 -13.82
C ALA A 40 19.92 -17.05 -14.02
N SER A 41 20.03 -16.22 -12.98
CA SER A 41 20.69 -14.90 -13.06
C SER A 41 22.19 -14.97 -13.35
N ILE A 42 22.83 -16.12 -13.10
CA ILE A 42 24.25 -16.37 -13.40
C ILE A 42 24.42 -17.18 -14.69
N THR A 43 23.48 -18.07 -14.99
CA THR A 43 23.60 -19.03 -16.09
C THR A 43 23.13 -18.43 -17.42
N ASP A 44 22.13 -17.55 -17.40
CA ASP A 44 21.64 -16.88 -18.60
C ASP A 44 22.44 -15.59 -18.87
N PRO A 45 23.12 -15.49 -20.04
CA PRO A 45 23.93 -14.32 -20.39
C PRO A 45 23.11 -13.02 -20.56
N LYS A 46 21.77 -13.11 -20.68
CA LYS A 46 20.86 -11.95 -20.69
C LYS A 46 19.61 -12.22 -19.86
N TYR A 47 19.81 -12.67 -18.62
CA TYR A 47 18.71 -12.86 -17.67
C TYR A 47 17.89 -11.57 -17.53
N LYS A 48 16.60 -11.63 -17.88
CA LYS A 48 15.69 -10.49 -17.86
C LYS A 48 15.17 -10.26 -16.44
N LEU A 49 15.25 -9.01 -15.99
CA LEU A 49 14.78 -8.57 -14.68
C LEU A 49 13.36 -7.99 -14.74
N SER A 50 12.88 -7.62 -15.93
CA SER A 50 11.51 -7.16 -16.14
C SER A 50 10.85 -7.88 -17.32
N PRO A 51 9.51 -7.93 -17.36
CA PRO A 51 8.74 -8.48 -18.48
C PRO A 51 9.09 -7.84 -19.83
N SER A 52 9.33 -6.52 -19.89
CA SER A 52 9.72 -5.83 -21.12
C SER A 52 11.08 -6.25 -21.65
N GLY A 53 11.94 -6.86 -20.82
CA GLY A 53 13.26 -7.36 -21.24
C GLY A 53 14.28 -6.28 -21.59
N VAL A 54 13.95 -5.01 -21.34
CA VAL A 54 14.86 -3.86 -21.43
C VAL A 54 15.90 -3.94 -20.30
N TYR A 55 15.47 -4.39 -19.12
CA TYR A 55 16.31 -4.60 -17.96
C TYR A 55 16.79 -6.04 -17.94
N TYR A 56 18.09 -6.23 -18.08
CA TYR A 56 18.72 -7.53 -18.01
C TYR A 56 20.09 -7.42 -17.34
N ILE A 57 20.60 -8.55 -16.86
CA ILE A 57 21.95 -8.63 -16.28
C ILE A 57 22.96 -8.63 -17.43
N PRO A 58 23.78 -7.57 -17.59
CA PRO A 58 24.80 -7.56 -18.61
C PRO A 58 25.90 -8.60 -18.31
N PRO A 59 26.62 -9.09 -19.35
CA PRO A 59 27.75 -9.99 -19.16
C PRO A 59 28.89 -9.28 -18.41
N LYS A 60 29.96 -10.04 -18.10
CA LYS A 60 31.17 -9.46 -17.55
C LYS A 60 31.77 -8.47 -18.56
N MET A 61 31.80 -7.20 -18.18
CA MET A 61 32.22 -6.06 -19.01
C MET A 61 33.23 -5.20 -18.24
N GLU A 62 33.85 -4.24 -18.93
CA GLU A 62 34.70 -3.24 -18.28
C GLU A 62 33.87 -2.18 -17.55
N TYR A 63 34.48 -1.48 -16.58
CA TYR A 63 33.79 -0.47 -15.77
C TYR A 63 33.05 0.59 -16.61
N ASN A 64 33.71 1.11 -17.65
CA ASN A 64 33.10 2.13 -18.52
C ASN A 64 31.92 1.58 -19.33
N GLU A 65 31.98 0.32 -19.75
CA GLU A 65 30.90 -0.34 -20.48
C GLU A 65 29.66 -0.55 -19.60
N TYR A 66 29.85 -0.81 -18.30
CA TYR A 66 28.73 -0.82 -17.34
C TYR A 66 28.08 0.56 -17.20
N LEU A 67 28.88 1.64 -17.17
CA LEU A 67 28.33 3.00 -17.10
C LEU A 67 27.53 3.35 -18.35
N ASP A 68 28.04 3.00 -19.53
CA ASP A 68 27.35 3.27 -20.79
C ASP A 68 26.07 2.43 -20.93
N PHE A 69 26.09 1.19 -20.44
CA PHE A 69 24.89 0.35 -20.35
C PHE A 69 23.82 1.00 -19.45
N ILE A 70 24.19 1.43 -18.23
CA ILE A 70 23.26 2.05 -17.28
C ILE A 70 22.69 3.36 -17.85
N LYS A 71 23.52 4.18 -18.53
CA LYS A 71 23.07 5.42 -19.19
C LYS A 71 22.14 5.17 -20.38
N GLY A 72 22.24 4.00 -21.02
CA GLY A 72 21.37 3.60 -22.12
C GLY A 72 19.98 3.15 -21.68
N LEU A 73 19.76 2.94 -20.38
CA LEU A 73 18.44 2.59 -19.85
C LEU A 73 17.48 3.79 -19.92
N PRO A 74 16.15 3.54 -20.02
CA PRO A 74 15.16 4.60 -19.98
C PRO A 74 15.34 5.54 -18.78
N THR A 75 15.12 6.84 -18.98
CA THR A 75 15.12 7.80 -17.85
C THR A 75 13.84 7.69 -17.03
N VAL A 76 12.74 7.33 -17.69
CA VAL A 76 11.44 7.07 -17.07
C VAL A 76 11.28 5.57 -16.92
N GLN A 77 11.29 5.10 -15.67
CA GLN A 77 11.15 3.69 -15.35
C GLN A 77 9.67 3.30 -15.33
N GLN A 78 9.33 2.20 -16.00
CA GLN A 78 7.99 1.65 -15.92
C GLN A 78 7.80 0.91 -14.58
N PRO A 79 6.57 0.86 -14.03
CA PRO A 79 6.26 0.18 -12.77
C PRO A 79 6.67 -1.29 -12.74
N GLU A 80 6.71 -1.95 -13.90
CA GLU A 80 7.10 -3.35 -14.03
C GLU A 80 8.52 -3.65 -13.53
N VAL A 81 9.43 -2.66 -13.53
CA VAL A 81 10.79 -2.80 -12.99
C VAL A 81 10.78 -3.04 -11.48
N PHE A 82 9.73 -2.58 -10.82
CA PHE A 82 9.50 -2.77 -9.38
C PHE A 82 8.52 -3.93 -9.10
N GLY A 83 8.18 -4.73 -10.11
CA GLY A 83 7.17 -5.79 -10.01
C GLY A 83 5.74 -5.26 -9.85
N MET A 84 5.49 -4.00 -10.22
CA MET A 84 4.20 -3.34 -10.06
C MET A 84 3.39 -3.30 -11.37
N HIS A 85 2.07 -3.22 -11.24
CA HIS A 85 1.17 -3.04 -12.39
C HIS A 85 1.20 -1.58 -12.87
N GLU A 86 0.94 -1.36 -14.15
CA GLU A 86 0.81 -0.03 -14.78
C GLU A 86 -0.21 0.91 -14.10
N ASN A 87 -1.14 0.37 -13.30
CA ASN A 87 -2.14 1.18 -12.59
C ASN A 87 -1.52 2.00 -11.45
N VAL A 88 -0.29 1.66 -11.03
CA VAL A 88 0.46 2.44 -10.06
C VAL A 88 0.77 3.83 -10.59
N ASP A 89 1.00 3.98 -11.90
CA ASP A 89 1.24 5.30 -12.49
C ASP A 89 0.03 6.21 -12.35
N ILE A 90 -1.18 5.69 -12.63
CA ILE A 90 -2.43 6.43 -12.44
C ILE A 90 -2.59 6.85 -10.97
N THR A 91 -2.32 5.94 -10.04
CA THR A 91 -2.43 6.22 -8.60
C THR A 91 -1.42 7.27 -8.14
N ARG A 92 -0.19 7.19 -8.64
CA ARG A 92 0.88 8.16 -8.38
C ARG A 92 0.51 9.54 -8.92
N GLU A 93 0.08 9.62 -10.18
CA GLU A 93 -0.32 10.87 -10.83
C GLU A 93 -1.51 11.52 -10.14
N LEU A 94 -2.51 10.74 -9.72
CA LEU A 94 -3.64 11.25 -8.93
C LEU A 94 -3.19 11.79 -7.57
N SER A 95 -2.27 11.09 -6.89
CA SER A 95 -1.71 11.52 -5.61
C SER A 95 -0.89 12.81 -5.75
N GLU A 96 -0.02 12.90 -6.75
CA GLU A 96 0.77 14.09 -7.07
C GLU A 96 -0.13 15.28 -7.41
N THR A 97 -1.15 15.05 -8.24
CA THR A 97 -2.13 16.07 -8.62
C THR A 97 -2.92 16.57 -7.40
N LYS A 98 -3.36 15.66 -6.53
CA LYS A 98 -4.04 16.04 -5.28
C LYS A 98 -3.11 16.84 -4.37
N SER A 99 -1.86 16.41 -4.19
CA SER A 99 -0.86 17.12 -3.40
C SER A 99 -0.58 18.53 -3.95
N LEU A 100 -0.54 18.67 -5.28
CA LEU A 100 -0.41 19.96 -5.95
C LEU A 100 -1.62 20.85 -5.66
N PHE A 101 -2.85 20.35 -5.82
CA PHE A 101 -4.06 21.11 -5.51
C PHE A 101 -4.14 21.51 -4.03
N ASP A 102 -3.83 20.59 -3.12
CA ASP A 102 -3.77 20.87 -1.68
C ASP A 102 -2.74 21.97 -1.37
N SER A 103 -1.58 21.94 -2.04
CA SER A 103 -0.55 22.96 -1.92
C SER A 103 -1.02 24.31 -2.44
N ILE A 104 -1.67 24.35 -3.60
CA ILE A 104 -2.25 25.57 -4.17
C ILE A 104 -3.34 26.12 -3.24
N LEU A 105 -4.25 25.30 -2.73
CA LEU A 105 -5.29 25.72 -1.77
C LEU A 105 -4.69 26.33 -0.51
N ARG A 106 -3.59 25.74 0.01
CA ARG A 106 -2.86 26.29 1.16
C ARG A 106 -2.21 27.63 0.85
N THR A 107 -1.63 27.80 -0.34
CA THR A 107 -0.95 29.04 -0.74
C THR A 107 -1.92 30.16 -1.15
N MET A 108 -3.08 29.83 -1.72
CA MET A 108 -4.11 30.82 -2.10
C MET A 108 -4.68 31.56 -0.88
N GLY A 109 -4.44 31.07 0.34
CA GLY A 109 -4.76 31.76 1.56
C GLY A 109 -6.27 31.88 1.79
N GLN A 110 -6.64 32.02 3.05
CA GLN A 110 -7.98 32.39 3.48
C GLN A 110 -8.30 33.84 3.07
N LEU A 111 -8.29 34.16 1.77
CA LEU A 111 -8.53 35.51 1.24
C LEU A 111 -10.00 35.96 1.30
N SER A 112 -10.83 35.31 2.12
CA SER A 112 -12.18 35.78 2.42
C SER A 112 -12.44 35.80 3.92
N PRO A 113 -12.17 36.92 4.61
CA PRO A 113 -12.78 37.19 5.89
C PRO A 113 -14.25 37.58 5.62
N GLY A 114 -15.14 36.61 5.41
CA GLY A 114 -16.51 36.97 5.03
C GLY A 114 -17.54 35.87 4.80
N SER A 115 -17.32 34.61 5.22
CA SER A 115 -18.33 33.56 5.02
C SER A 115 -18.45 32.55 6.18
N ASP A 116 -18.12 32.94 7.42
CA ASP A 116 -18.18 32.02 8.56
C ASP A 116 -19.60 31.58 8.96
N SER A 117 -20.62 32.39 8.65
CA SER A 117 -22.00 32.13 9.10
C SER A 117 -22.83 31.26 8.14
N LYS A 118 -22.46 31.18 6.85
CA LYS A 118 -23.15 30.32 5.87
C LYS A 118 -22.62 28.89 5.87
N SER A 119 -21.34 28.71 6.21
CA SER A 119 -20.72 27.38 6.32
C SER A 119 -21.22 26.63 7.54
N GLU A 120 -21.32 27.26 8.71
CA GLU A 120 -21.78 26.58 9.93
C GLU A 120 -23.22 26.08 9.81
N THR A 121 -24.12 26.91 9.28
CA THR A 121 -25.53 26.53 9.09
C THR A 121 -25.66 25.38 8.07
N GLN A 122 -24.93 25.43 6.95
CA GLN A 122 -24.89 24.33 5.99
C GLN A 122 -24.27 23.05 6.57
N LEU A 123 -23.23 23.17 7.42
CA LEU A 123 -22.64 22.03 8.10
C LEU A 123 -23.61 21.40 9.10
N CYS A 124 -24.38 22.21 9.83
CA CYS A 124 -25.45 21.71 10.70
C CYS A 124 -26.56 21.01 9.91
N ASP A 125 -26.97 21.56 8.77
CA ASP A 125 -27.98 20.94 7.90
C ASP A 125 -27.50 19.60 7.32
N ILE A 126 -26.23 19.54 6.89
CA ILE A 126 -25.61 18.29 6.42
C ILE A 126 -25.48 17.28 7.56
N ALA A 127 -25.07 17.72 8.75
CA ALA A 127 -24.98 16.85 9.91
C ALA A 127 -26.35 16.29 10.32
N ALA A 128 -27.40 17.12 10.27
CA ALA A 128 -28.77 16.69 10.51
C ALA A 128 -29.23 15.68 9.45
N ASP A 129 -28.98 15.94 8.16
CA ASP A 129 -29.30 15.02 7.07
C ASP A 129 -28.58 13.66 7.21
N ILE A 130 -27.28 13.67 7.53
CA ILE A 130 -26.52 12.46 7.85
C ILE A 130 -27.15 11.71 9.02
N LEU A 131 -27.52 12.43 10.09
CA LEU A 131 -28.15 11.83 11.27
C LEU A 131 -29.50 11.19 10.94
N THR A 132 -30.29 11.77 10.04
CA THR A 132 -31.54 11.14 9.56
C THR A 132 -31.33 9.91 8.68
N LYS A 133 -30.17 9.80 8.02
CA LYS A 133 -29.80 8.67 7.16
C LYS A 133 -29.14 7.52 7.93
N LEU A 134 -28.69 7.75 9.16
CA LEU A 134 -28.12 6.70 10.00
C LEU A 134 -29.19 5.68 10.38
N PRO A 135 -28.86 4.37 10.35
CA PRO A 135 -29.76 3.34 10.87
C PRO A 135 -30.11 3.59 12.35
N PRO A 136 -31.33 3.21 12.79
CA PRO A 136 -31.68 3.29 14.19
C PRO A 136 -30.79 2.37 15.04
N LEU A 137 -30.55 2.78 16.28
CA LEU A 137 -29.79 1.99 17.25
C LEU A 137 -30.41 0.59 17.40
N PHE A 138 -29.55 -0.40 17.57
CA PHE A 138 -29.99 -1.76 17.75
C PHE A 138 -30.65 -1.96 19.11
N ASN A 139 -31.77 -2.68 19.14
CA ASN A 139 -32.41 -3.05 20.41
C ASN A 139 -31.66 -4.20 21.07
N MET A 140 -30.91 -3.88 22.12
CA MET A 140 -30.06 -4.83 22.85
C MET A 140 -30.86 -5.91 23.58
N GLU A 141 -32.03 -5.58 24.14
CA GLU A 141 -32.89 -6.55 24.85
C GLU A 141 -33.41 -7.64 23.89
N LEU A 142 -33.83 -7.22 22.69
CA LEU A 142 -34.26 -8.17 21.65
C LEU A 142 -33.09 -9.00 21.13
N ALA A 143 -31.92 -8.39 20.95
CA ALA A 143 -30.70 -9.07 20.49
C ALA A 143 -30.26 -10.15 21.49
N GLU A 144 -30.23 -9.83 22.79
CA GLU A 144 -29.89 -10.77 23.87
C GLU A 144 -30.92 -11.89 24.03
N SER A 145 -32.21 -11.59 23.85
CA SER A 145 -33.27 -12.62 23.91
C SER A 145 -33.23 -13.60 22.73
N ARG A 146 -32.84 -13.11 21.54
CA ARG A 146 -32.87 -13.87 20.29
C ARG A 146 -31.57 -14.61 20.04
N PHE A 147 -30.46 -14.08 20.51
CA PHE A 147 -29.12 -14.63 20.39
C PHE A 147 -28.48 -14.73 21.78
N PRO A 148 -28.94 -15.66 22.63
CA PRO A 148 -28.41 -15.80 23.98
C PRO A 148 -26.94 -16.21 23.93
N VAL A 149 -26.14 -15.56 24.78
CA VAL A 149 -24.72 -15.84 24.98
C VAL A 149 -24.58 -17.26 25.53
N THR A 150 -24.32 -18.21 24.64
CA THR A 150 -24.24 -19.63 24.96
C THR A 150 -22.84 -20.13 24.60
N TYR A 151 -22.26 -20.96 25.46
CA TYR A 151 -20.91 -21.50 25.25
C TYR A 151 -20.74 -22.23 23.90
N ASN A 152 -21.81 -22.88 23.42
CA ASN A 152 -21.80 -23.63 22.16
C ASN A 152 -22.00 -22.76 20.90
N GLU A 153 -22.39 -21.48 21.06
CA GLU A 153 -22.66 -20.55 19.96
C GLU A 153 -21.93 -19.23 20.20
N SER A 154 -20.60 -19.26 20.07
CA SER A 154 -19.72 -18.11 20.32
C SER A 154 -19.98 -16.90 19.42
N MET A 155 -20.57 -17.10 18.24
CA MET A 155 -20.94 -16.03 17.31
C MET A 155 -22.05 -15.12 17.87
N ASN A 156 -22.95 -15.64 18.72
CA ASN A 156 -23.99 -14.83 19.34
C ASN A 156 -23.37 -13.79 20.28
N THR A 157 -22.32 -14.17 21.00
CA THR A 157 -21.56 -13.27 21.87
C THR A 157 -20.89 -12.14 21.09
N VAL A 158 -20.25 -12.47 19.96
CA VAL A 158 -19.59 -11.46 19.11
C VAL A 158 -20.63 -10.51 18.52
N LEU A 159 -21.77 -11.04 18.06
CA LEU A 159 -22.85 -10.23 17.49
C LEU A 159 -23.39 -9.22 18.51
N VAL A 160 -23.70 -9.65 19.73
CA VAL A 160 -24.19 -8.76 20.80
C VAL A 160 -23.15 -7.70 21.16
N GLN A 161 -21.86 -8.08 21.24
CA GLN A 161 -20.77 -7.13 21.52
C GLN A 161 -20.56 -6.10 20.41
N GLU A 162 -20.64 -6.50 19.14
CA GLU A 162 -20.51 -5.58 18.00
C GLU A 162 -21.74 -4.66 17.89
N MET A 163 -22.95 -5.15 18.21
CA MET A 163 -24.15 -4.31 18.32
C MET A 163 -24.03 -3.31 19.48
N GLU A 164 -23.44 -3.70 20.61
CA GLU A 164 -23.16 -2.78 21.72
C GLU A 164 -22.13 -1.71 21.33
N ARG A 165 -21.09 -2.09 20.57
CA ARG A 165 -20.08 -1.17 20.05
C ARG A 165 -20.65 -0.20 19.03
N PHE A 166 -21.53 -0.65 18.14
CA PHE A 166 -22.19 0.20 17.15
C PHE A 166 -23.11 1.24 17.81
N ASN A 167 -23.71 0.90 18.95
CA ASN A 167 -24.59 1.80 19.69
C ASN A 167 -23.85 2.84 20.56
N LYS A 168 -22.51 2.77 20.68
CA LYS A 168 -21.67 3.74 21.41
C LYS A 168 -21.10 4.79 20.46
#